data_AF-Q6RWS8-F1
#
_entry.id   AF-Q6RWS8-F1
#
_cell.length_a   1.000
_cell.length_b   1.000
_cell.length_c   1.000
_cell.angle_alpha   90.00
_cell.angle_beta   90.00
_cell.angle_gamma   90.00
#
_symmetry.space_group_name_H-M   'P 1'
#
loop_
_entity.id
_entity.type
_entity.pdbx_description
1 polymer ?
#
loop_
_entity_poly.entity_id
_entity_poly.type
_entity_poly.pdbx_seq_one_letter_code
_entity_poly.pdbx_strand_id
1 'polypeptide(L)' 'RGIETATATAVEALKAIAQPVSGKEAIAQVAAVSSRSEKVGEYISEAMERVGNDGVITIEESRG' A
#
# COMPACT_ATOMS: atom_id res chain seq x y z
N ARG A 1 -17.97 -14.18 -22.20
CA ARG A 1 -18.89 -13.19 -21.64
C ARG A 1 -19.25 -13.44 -20.17
N GLY A 2 -19.56 -14.67 -19.73
CA GLY A 2 -19.86 -14.93 -18.31
C GLY A 2 -18.71 -14.58 -17.33
N ILE A 3 -17.46 -14.88 -17.71
CA ILE A 3 -16.28 -14.51 -16.91
C ILE A 3 -16.14 -12.99 -16.80
N GLU A 4 -16.30 -12.25 -17.90
CA GLU A 4 -16.22 -10.78 -17.88
C GLU A 4 -17.26 -10.15 -16.94
N THR A 5 -18.51 -10.65 -16.98
CA THR A 5 -19.56 -10.19 -16.06
C THR A 5 -19.22 -10.52 -14.61
N ALA A 6 -18.74 -11.72 -14.34
CA ALA A 6 -18.33 -12.12 -12.99
C ALA A 6 -17.16 -11.27 -12.46
N THR A 7 -16.14 -11.01 -13.29
CA THR A 7 -15.01 -10.16 -12.91
C THR A 7 -15.45 -8.72 -12.68
N ALA A 8 -16.35 -8.19 -13.51
CA ALA A 8 -16.89 -6.84 -13.32
C ALA A 8 -17.63 -6.71 -11.99
N THR A 9 -18.51 -7.66 -11.66
CA THR A 9 -19.21 -7.69 -10.36
C THR A 9 -18.23 -7.82 -9.19
N ALA A 10 -17.20 -8.66 -9.31
CA ALA A 10 -16.18 -8.82 -8.28
C ALA A 10 -15.39 -7.51 -8.05
N VAL A 11 -15.00 -6.83 -9.12
CA VAL A 11 -14.29 -5.53 -9.02
C VAL A 11 -15.16 -4.47 -8.35
N GLU A 12 -16.44 -4.38 -8.71
CA GLU A 12 -17.36 -3.43 -8.07
C GLU A 12 -17.57 -3.73 -6.58
N ALA A 13 -17.69 -5.00 -6.20
CA ALA A 13 -17.78 -5.40 -4.80
C ALA A 13 -16.49 -5.05 -4.02
N LEU A 14 -15.32 -5.27 -4.63
CA LEU A 14 -14.02 -4.93 -4.02
C LEU A 14 -13.88 -3.41 -3.81
N LYS A 15 -14.33 -2.59 -4.76
CA LYS A 15 -14.35 -1.12 -4.60
C LYS A 15 -15.28 -0.68 -3.47
N ALA A 16 -16.43 -1.34 -3.31
CA ALA A 16 -17.41 -1.00 -2.26
C ALA A 16 -16.89 -1.28 -0.84
N ILE A 17 -16.02 -2.27 -0.68
CA ILE A 17 -15.40 -2.61 0.62
C ILE A 17 -14.01 -1.97 0.82
N ALA A 18 -13.46 -1.33 -0.21
CA ALA A 18 -12.13 -0.76 -0.14
C ALA A 18 -12.09 0.37 0.90
N GLN A 19 -11.20 0.22 1.88
CA GLN A 19 -10.97 1.26 2.88
C GLN A 19 -9.81 2.16 2.42
N PRO A 20 -10.02 3.49 2.35
CA PRO A 20 -8.94 4.42 2.04
C PRO A 20 -7.82 4.29 3.07
N VAL A 21 -6.59 4.13 2.59
CA VAL A 21 -5.41 4.15 3.44
C VAL A 21 -5.07 5.62 3.70
N SER A 22 -5.26 6.06 4.94
CA SER A 22 -4.96 7.43 5.36
C SER A 22 -4.28 7.43 6.73
N GLY A 23 -3.26 8.25 6.87
CA GLY A 23 -2.49 8.36 8.12
C GLY A 23 -1.28 7.44 8.14
N LYS A 24 -0.33 7.80 9.00
CA LYS A 24 0.97 7.15 9.12
C LYS A 24 0.84 5.68 9.53
N GLU A 25 -0.05 5.40 10.48
CA GLU A 25 -0.27 4.07 11.04
C GLU A 25 -0.83 3.10 9.99
N ALA A 26 -1.76 3.57 9.15
CA ALA A 26 -2.34 2.75 8.08
C ALA A 26 -1.29 2.42 7.00
N ILE A 27 -0.46 3.41 6.63
CA ILE A 27 0.66 3.21 5.71
C ILE A 27 1.68 2.22 6.29
N ALA A 28 2.02 2.37 7.57
CA ALA A 28 2.93 1.49 8.28
C ALA A 28 2.42 0.04 8.31
N GLN A 29 1.13 -0.17 8.61
CA GLN A 29 0.53 -1.50 8.61
C GLN A 29 0.58 -2.15 7.22
N VAL A 30 0.15 -1.43 6.17
CA VAL A 30 0.16 -1.98 4.80
C VAL A 30 1.59 -2.32 4.37
N ALA A 31 2.55 -1.43 4.65
CA ALA A 31 3.95 -1.65 4.35
C ALA A 31 4.56 -2.81 5.17
N ALA A 32 4.18 -2.97 6.44
CA ALA A 32 4.62 -4.06 7.29
C ALA A 32 4.07 -5.42 6.81
N VAL A 33 2.80 -5.49 6.43
CA VAL A 33 2.18 -6.70 5.87
C VAL A 33 2.84 -7.08 4.54
N SER A 34 3.09 -6.10 3.67
CA SER A 34 3.73 -6.32 2.36
C SER A 34 5.18 -6.80 2.50
N SER A 35 5.95 -6.19 3.39
CA SER A 35 7.37 -6.52 3.62
C SER A 35 7.59 -7.66 4.62
N ARG A 36 6.54 -8.13 5.29
CA ARG A 36 6.58 -9.07 6.44
C ARG A 36 7.51 -8.60 7.58
N SER A 37 7.65 -7.28 7.74
CA SER A 37 8.53 -6.66 8.73
C SER A 37 7.96 -5.35 9.25
N GLU A 38 7.68 -5.27 10.55
CA GLU A 38 7.19 -4.05 11.20
C GLU A 38 8.16 -2.88 11.04
N LYS A 39 9.46 -3.15 11.18
CA LYS A 39 10.52 -2.13 11.10
C LYS A 39 10.61 -1.51 9.70
N VAL A 40 10.38 -2.29 8.64
CA VAL A 40 10.32 -1.76 7.27
C VAL A 40 9.05 -0.93 7.07
N GLY A 41 7.93 -1.36 7.66
CA GLY A 41 6.69 -0.59 7.66
C GLY A 41 6.85 0.79 8.31
N GLU A 42 7.53 0.87 9.45
CA GLU A 42 7.87 2.12 10.12
C GLU A 42 8.68 3.04 9.21
N TYR A 43 9.78 2.54 8.62
CA TYR A 43 10.62 3.34 7.71
C TYR A 43 9.87 3.86 6.50
N ILE A 44 9.00 3.03 5.89
CA ILE A 44 8.19 3.46 4.76
C ILE A 44 7.17 4.52 5.19
N SER A 45 6.53 4.36 6.36
CA SER A 45 5.58 5.35 6.86
C SER A 45 6.23 6.72 7.14
N GLU A 46 7.42 6.72 7.73
CA GLU A 46 8.19 7.94 7.98
C GLU A 46 8.66 8.61 6.69
N ALA A 47 9.11 7.80 5.72
CA ALA A 47 9.47 8.32 4.42
C ALA A 47 8.23 8.94 3.75
N MET A 48 7.10 8.23 3.72
CA MET A 48 5.86 8.70 3.08
C MET A 48 5.29 9.97 3.72
N GLU A 49 5.43 10.12 5.04
CA GLU A 49 5.07 11.34 5.76
C GLU A 49 5.89 12.56 5.31
N ARG A 50 7.16 12.35 4.92
CA ARG A 50 8.05 13.42 4.45
C ARG A 50 7.88 13.76 2.97
N VAL A 51 7.63 12.76 2.12
CA VAL A 51 7.48 12.97 0.66
C VAL A 51 6.03 13.26 0.22
N GLY A 52 5.05 12.95 1.07
CA GLY A 52 3.63 13.05 0.73
C GLY A 52 3.14 11.86 -0.10
N ASN A 53 1.81 11.72 -0.23
CA ASN A 53 1.18 10.55 -0.87
C ASN A 53 1.59 10.33 -2.34
N ASP A 54 1.93 11.41 -3.05
CA ASP A 54 2.32 11.36 -4.47
C ASP A 54 3.84 11.47 -4.67
N GLY A 55 4.61 11.42 -3.57
CA GLY A 55 6.06 11.51 -3.62
C GLY A 55 6.72 10.20 -4.05
N VAL A 56 7.96 10.32 -4.55
CA VAL A 56 8.74 9.17 -5.02
C VAL A 56 9.76 8.78 -3.96
N ILE A 57 9.70 7.53 -3.50
CA ILE A 57 10.72 6.93 -2.62
C ILE A 57 11.61 6.03 -3.48
N THR A 58 12.90 6.31 -3.47
CA THR A 58 13.92 5.45 -4.10
C THR A 58 14.62 4.64 -3.02
N ILE A 59 14.70 3.33 -3.22
CA ILE A 59 15.50 2.44 -2.37
C ILE A 59 16.81 2.20 -3.11
N GLU A 60 17.92 2.64 -2.52
CA GLU A 60 19.25 2.22 -2.97
C GLU A 60 19.70 0.99 -2.19
N GLU A 61 20.13 -0.05 -2.90
CA GLU A 61 20.82 -1.18 -2.26
C GLU A 61 22.17 -0.67 -1.75
N SER A 62 22.39 -0.76 -0.45
CA SER A 62 23.73 -0.55 0.13
C SER A 62 24.61 -1.71 -0.34
N ARG A 63 25.32 -1.50 -1.45
CA ARG A 63 26.46 -2.33 -1.82
C ARG A 63 27.55 -1.99 -0.81
N GLY A 64 27.77 -2.90 0.14
CA GLY A 64 28.92 -2.87 1.04
C GLY A 64 30.24 -2.86 0.28
#